data_AF-A0A2V9KIZ6-F1
#
_entry.id   AF-A0A2V9KIZ6-F1
#
_cell.length_a   1.000
_cell.length_b   1.000
_cell.length_c   1.000
_cell.angle_alpha   90.00
_cell.angle_beta   90.00
_cell.angle_gamma   90.00
#
_symmetry.space_group_name_H-M   'P 1'
#
loop_
_entity.id
_entity.type
_entity.pdbx_description
1 polymer ?
#
loop_
_entity_poly.entity_id
_entity_poly.type
_entity_poly.pdbx_seq_one_letter_code
_entity_poly.pdbx_strand_id
1 'polypeptide(L)'
;MGIPLVLGRPIAEGDTVGGSKVVVVNGQFVRQFLGAGNPIGRRFGLAESEDTEIVGVVGDAKYFDLRQEAPATIYVPWLQNLDLNGAMHFEVRTAGNPMELASAVRRVAQDMDRNLALYDVRSQEEQINQTLFQERLFARLTSFFGALAALLACVG
;
A
#
# COMPACT_ATOMS: atom_id res chain seq x y z
N MET A 1 -5.56 4.27 0.09
CA MET A 1 -5.59 3.17 1.09
C MET A 1 -6.37 3.45 2.38
N GLY A 2 -6.40 4.65 2.95
CA GLY A 2 -7.34 4.95 4.07
C GLY A 2 -6.96 4.25 5.37
N ILE A 3 -5.66 4.01 5.51
CA ILE A 3 -5.07 3.37 6.66
C ILE A 3 -5.24 4.33 7.83
N PRO A 4 -5.91 3.92 8.92
CA PRO A 4 -6.16 4.79 10.05
C PRO A 4 -4.86 5.06 10.80
N LEU A 5 -4.71 6.29 11.30
CA LEU A 5 -3.70 6.61 12.29
C LEU A 5 -4.14 6.02 13.63
N VAL A 6 -3.26 5.24 14.26
CA VAL A 6 -3.50 4.59 15.55
C VAL A 6 -2.93 5.43 16.68
N LEU A 7 -1.72 5.98 16.50
CA LEU A 7 -1.02 6.75 17.53
C LEU A 7 -0.06 7.76 16.90
N GLY A 8 0.19 8.88 17.58
CA GLY A 8 1.14 9.90 17.15
C GLY A 8 0.58 10.82 16.06
N ARG A 9 1.36 11.09 15.01
CA ARG A 9 0.99 11.96 13.89
C ARG A 9 1.31 11.33 12.54
N PRO A 10 0.63 11.74 11.45
CA PRO A 10 1.03 11.35 10.11
C PRO A 10 2.32 12.08 9.69
N ILE A 11 2.87 11.63 8.55
CA ILE A 11 3.90 12.38 7.82
C ILE A 11 3.30 13.74 7.41
N ALA A 12 4.02 14.81 7.71
CA ALA A 12 3.63 16.18 7.41
C ALA A 12 4.51 16.76 6.28
N GLU A 13 4.02 17.82 5.63
CA GLU A 13 4.75 18.50 4.54
C GLU A 13 6.11 19.05 4.99
N GLY A 14 6.27 19.37 6.27
CA GLY A 14 7.53 19.86 6.86
C GLY A 14 8.60 18.77 7.06
N ASP A 15 8.25 17.49 6.97
CA ASP A 15 9.18 16.37 7.15
C ASP A 15 10.06 16.19 5.89
N THR A 16 11.02 17.10 5.72
CA THR A 16 11.92 17.22 4.56
C THR A 16 13.39 16.96 4.94
N VAL A 17 14.30 16.90 3.95
CA VAL A 17 15.74 16.61 4.15
C VAL A 17 16.40 17.49 5.23
N GLY A 18 15.96 18.74 5.38
CA GLY A 18 16.54 19.69 6.33
C GLY A 18 16.08 19.52 7.78
N GLY A 19 15.10 18.64 8.04
CA GLY A 19 14.54 18.38 9.38
C GLY A 19 15.10 17.14 10.06
N SER A 20 14.58 16.82 11.25
CA SER A 20 14.84 15.52 11.89
C SER A 20 14.29 14.39 11.01
N LYS A 21 15.02 13.29 10.90
CA LYS A 21 14.54 12.11 10.17
C LYS A 21 13.41 11.47 10.96
N VAL A 22 12.28 11.28 10.30
CA VAL A 22 11.08 10.73 10.94
C VAL A 22 10.50 9.60 10.11
N VAL A 23 9.76 8.72 10.78
CA VAL A 23 9.12 7.57 10.17
C VAL A 23 7.79 7.29 10.84
N VAL A 24 6.86 6.79 10.05
CA VAL A 24 5.61 6.20 10.53
C VAL A 24 5.71 4.69 10.35
N VAL A 25 5.24 3.90 11.30
CA VAL A 25 5.30 2.43 11.23
C VAL A 25 3.91 1.81 11.35
N ASN A 26 3.73 0.56 10.94
CA ASN A 26 2.48 -0.16 11.21
C ASN A 26 2.52 -0.93 12.54
N GLY A 27 1.37 -1.45 12.96
CA GLY A 27 1.24 -2.23 14.19
C GLY A 27 2.10 -3.50 14.20
N GLN A 28 2.23 -4.18 13.06
CA GLN A 28 3.10 -5.36 12.94
C GLN A 28 4.57 -5.04 13.19
N PHE A 29 5.07 -3.92 12.69
CA PHE A 29 6.44 -3.47 12.99
C PHE A 29 6.66 -3.26 14.49
N VAL A 30 5.71 -2.60 15.16
CA VAL A 30 5.80 -2.36 16.62
C VAL A 30 5.85 -3.69 17.37
N ARG A 31 4.96 -4.63 17.04
CA ARG A 31 4.92 -5.95 17.70
C ARG A 31 6.19 -6.75 17.47
N GLN A 32 6.71 -6.74 16.24
CA GLN A 32 7.85 -7.56 15.85
C GLN A 32 9.18 -7.00 16.39
N PHE A 33 9.38 -5.68 16.38
CA PHE A 33 10.69 -5.08 16.66
C PHE A 33 10.77 -4.30 17.98
N LEU A 34 9.67 -3.71 18.44
CA LEU A 34 9.68 -2.84 19.64
C LEU A 34 9.07 -3.52 20.87
N GLY A 35 8.29 -4.58 20.68
CA GLY A 35 7.63 -5.31 21.75
C GLY A 35 6.60 -4.43 22.48
N ALA A 36 6.64 -4.48 23.82
CA ALA A 36 5.74 -3.69 24.66
C ALA A 36 6.29 -2.28 24.95
N GLY A 37 5.38 -1.30 25.02
CA GLY A 37 5.66 0.09 25.41
C GLY A 37 5.29 1.10 24.33
N ASN A 38 5.42 2.40 24.64
CA ASN A 38 5.12 3.47 23.70
C ASN A 38 6.17 3.47 22.56
N PRO A 39 5.76 3.31 21.28
CA PRO A 39 6.67 3.36 20.15
C PRO A 39 7.02 4.79 19.73
N ILE A 40 6.20 5.79 20.07
CA ILE A 40 6.41 7.17 19.66
C ILE A 40 7.65 7.75 20.34
N GLY A 41 8.48 8.46 19.58
CA GLY A 41 9.74 9.06 20.03
C GLY A 41 10.91 8.08 20.09
N ARG A 42 10.68 6.77 19.87
CA ARG A 42 11.77 5.82 19.75
C ARG A 42 12.50 6.03 18.43
N ARG A 43 13.82 5.86 18.47
CA ARG A 43 14.68 5.97 17.30
C ARG A 43 15.22 4.60 16.92
N PHE A 44 15.42 4.40 15.62
CA PHE A 44 16.10 3.23 15.10
C PHE A 44 16.87 3.63 13.83
N GLY A 45 17.89 2.85 13.49
CA GLY A 45 18.71 3.08 12.31
C GLY A 45 19.77 2.02 12.15
N LEU A 46 20.53 2.10 11.06
CA LEU A 46 21.71 1.25 10.88
C LEU A 46 22.86 1.85 11.69
N ALA A 47 23.57 0.98 12.42
CA ALA A 47 24.70 1.20 13.35
C ALA A 47 25.28 2.63 13.54
N GLU A 48 25.60 3.37 12.46
CA GLU A 48 26.22 4.70 12.54
C GLU A 48 25.23 5.88 12.52
N SER A 49 23.93 5.66 12.27
CA SER A 49 22.90 6.70 12.26
C SER A 49 21.58 6.23 12.88
N GLU A 50 21.53 6.14 14.22
CA GLU A 50 20.25 6.07 14.96
C GLU A 50 19.55 7.43 15.00
N ASP A 51 19.18 7.92 13.82
CA ASP A 51 18.67 9.28 13.65
C ASP A 51 17.19 9.34 13.24
N THR A 52 16.57 8.18 12.97
CA THR A 52 15.18 8.13 12.48
C THR A 52 14.21 7.87 13.62
N GLU A 53 13.35 8.86 13.88
CA GLU A 53 12.38 8.85 14.98
C GLU A 53 10.98 8.40 14.54
N ILE A 54 10.37 7.51 15.32
CA ILE A 54 8.99 7.08 15.12
C ILE A 54 8.05 8.18 15.60
N VAL A 55 7.36 8.84 14.67
CA VAL A 55 6.40 9.91 14.97
C VAL A 55 4.95 9.45 14.91
N GLY A 56 4.69 8.27 14.35
CA GLY A 56 3.34 7.74 14.23
C GLY A 56 3.27 6.23 14.05
N VAL A 57 2.12 5.68 14.42
CA VAL A 57 1.72 4.29 14.17
C VAL A 57 0.42 4.29 13.39
N VAL A 58 0.37 3.55 12.29
CA VAL A 58 -0.83 3.37 11.45
C VAL A 58 -1.33 1.93 11.50
N GLY A 59 -2.56 1.73 11.03
CA GLY A 59 -3.14 0.41 10.86
C GLY A 59 -2.32 -0.50 9.94
N ASP A 60 -2.48 -1.80 10.12
CA ASP A 60 -1.85 -2.80 9.26
C ASP A 60 -2.54 -2.85 7.90
N ALA A 61 -1.75 -2.89 6.81
CA ALA A 61 -2.25 -2.97 5.45
C ALA A 61 -1.52 -4.06 4.66
N LYS A 62 -2.24 -4.75 3.77
CA LYS A 62 -1.69 -5.81 2.92
C LYS A 62 -1.29 -5.21 1.58
N TYR A 63 0.01 -5.30 1.28
CA TYR A 63 0.61 -4.68 0.08
C TYR A 63 0.99 -5.68 -1.01
N PHE A 64 1.52 -6.84 -0.62
CA PHE A 64 2.11 -7.81 -1.55
C PHE A 64 1.19 -9.01 -1.82
N ASP A 65 0.60 -9.56 -0.76
CA ASP A 65 -0.28 -10.72 -0.84
C ASP A 65 -1.46 -10.55 0.11
N LEU A 66 -2.68 -10.70 -0.41
CA LEU A 66 -3.90 -10.69 0.38
C LEU A 66 -4.00 -11.91 1.30
N ARG A 67 -3.27 -12.99 1.01
CA ARG A 67 -3.24 -14.25 1.76
C ARG A 67 -2.37 -14.19 3.02
N GLN A 68 -1.31 -13.38 3.01
CA GLN A 68 -0.38 -13.29 4.13
C GLN A 68 -0.84 -12.29 5.18
N GLU A 69 -0.27 -12.39 6.39
CA GLU A 69 -0.36 -11.30 7.36
C GLU A 69 0.27 -10.03 6.78
N ALA A 70 -0.19 -8.87 7.25
CA ALA A 70 0.45 -7.62 6.86
C ALA A 70 1.92 -7.66 7.30
N PRO A 71 2.89 -7.34 6.42
CA PRO A 71 4.29 -7.32 6.81
C PRO A 71 4.56 -6.15 7.75
N ALA A 72 5.58 -6.27 8.60
CA ALA A 72 6.14 -5.11 9.29
C ALA A 72 6.61 -4.08 8.26
N THR A 73 6.05 -2.88 8.33
CA THR A 73 6.20 -1.84 7.29
C THR A 73 6.58 -0.51 7.93
N ILE A 74 7.54 0.16 7.31
CA ILE A 74 7.92 1.54 7.61
C ILE A 74 7.52 2.46 6.46
N TYR A 75 7.03 3.64 6.79
CA TYR A 75 6.65 4.71 5.86
C TYR A 75 7.57 5.90 6.09
N VAL A 76 8.39 6.18 5.10
CA VAL A 76 9.38 7.25 5.14
C VAL A 76 8.86 8.43 4.31
N PRO A 77 9.00 9.69 4.77
CA PRO A 77 8.70 10.86 3.96
C PRO A 77 9.50 10.81 2.65
N TRP A 78 8.81 10.91 1.51
CA TRP A 78 9.47 10.84 0.19
C TRP A 78 10.58 11.87 0.05
N LEU A 79 10.34 13.10 0.54
CA LEU A 79 11.30 14.19 0.51
C LEU A 79 12.55 13.94 1.37
N GLN A 80 12.53 12.98 2.31
CA GLN A 80 13.71 12.58 3.10
C GLN A 80 14.44 11.37 2.51
N ASN A 81 13.83 10.67 1.55
CA ASN A 81 14.36 9.43 0.97
C ASN A 81 14.59 9.55 -0.54
N LEU A 82 15.32 10.61 -0.92
CA LEU A 82 15.62 10.95 -2.32
C LEU A 82 16.58 9.95 -3.00
N ASP A 83 17.25 9.09 -2.22
CA ASP A 83 18.18 8.08 -2.74
C ASP A 83 17.49 6.84 -3.33
N LEU A 84 16.15 6.74 -3.20
CA LEU A 84 15.36 5.71 -3.89
C LEU A 84 15.31 6.03 -5.39
N ASN A 85 16.27 5.49 -6.14
CA ASN A 85 16.35 5.49 -7.61
C ASN A 85 15.22 4.67 -8.30
N GLY A 86 14.01 4.64 -7.72
CA GLY A 86 12.87 3.85 -8.17
C GLY A 86 11.82 4.67 -8.93
N ALA A 87 10.90 3.97 -9.60
CA ALA A 87 9.73 4.59 -10.20
C ALA A 87 8.86 5.26 -9.12
N MET A 88 8.38 6.47 -9.41
CA MET A 88 7.45 7.19 -8.53
C MET A 88 6.03 6.70 -8.79
N HIS A 89 5.37 6.21 -7.73
CA HIS A 89 3.98 5.79 -7.80
C HIS A 89 3.10 6.80 -7.05
N PHE A 90 1.96 7.14 -7.64
CA PHE A 90 0.96 8.03 -7.04
C PHE A 90 -0.31 7.25 -6.76
N GLU A 91 -0.85 7.40 -5.54
CA GLU A 91 -2.20 6.93 -5.22
C GLU A 91 -3.14 8.13 -5.09
N VAL A 92 -4.26 8.10 -5.80
CA VAL A 92 -5.26 9.17 -5.80
C VAL A 92 -6.58 8.63 -5.30
N ARG A 93 -7.15 9.29 -4.29
CA ARG A 93 -8.49 8.98 -3.77
C ARG A 93 -9.50 9.95 -4.37
N THR A 94 -10.61 9.42 -4.88
CA THR A 94 -11.74 10.20 -5.38
C THR A 94 -13.07 9.63 -4.90
N ALA A 95 -14.08 10.49 -4.77
CA ALA A 95 -15.46 10.11 -4.53
C ALA A 95 -16.18 10.02 -5.89
N GLY A 96 -15.98 8.92 -6.61
CA GLY A 96 -16.53 8.73 -7.96
C GLY A 96 -15.79 7.67 -8.75
N ASN A 97 -16.03 7.59 -10.05
CA ASN A 97 -15.33 6.68 -10.95
C ASN A 97 -13.84 7.07 -11.08
N PRO A 98 -12.88 6.25 -10.59
CA PRO A 98 -11.45 6.59 -10.63
C PRO A 98 -10.91 6.77 -12.06
N MET A 99 -11.49 6.06 -13.03
CA MET A 99 -11.01 6.08 -14.42
C MET A 99 -11.40 7.36 -15.15
N GLU A 100 -12.43 8.08 -14.70
CA GLU A 100 -12.75 9.41 -15.23
C GLU A 100 -11.66 10.43 -14.84
N LEU A 101 -11.13 10.31 -13.62
CA LEU A 101 -10.05 11.16 -13.11
C LEU A 101 -8.70 10.83 -13.74
N ALA A 102 -8.46 9.58 -14.16
CA ALA A 102 -7.23 9.15 -14.80
C ALA A 102 -6.86 10.02 -16.03
N SER A 103 -7.86 10.43 -16.82
CA SER A 103 -7.64 11.30 -17.98
C SER A 103 -7.16 12.70 -17.58
N ALA A 104 -7.68 13.24 -16.47
CA ALA A 104 -7.30 14.55 -15.95
C ALA A 104 -5.89 14.52 -15.35
N VAL A 105 -5.57 13.47 -14.58
CA VAL A 105 -4.21 13.26 -14.03
C VAL A 105 -3.17 13.17 -15.16
N ARG A 106 -3.50 12.45 -16.25
CA ARG A 106 -2.63 12.37 -17.43
C ARG A 106 -2.35 13.73 -18.07
N ARG A 107 -3.38 14.58 -18.19
CA ARG A 107 -3.20 15.94 -18.72
C ARG A 107 -2.28 16.77 -17.83
N VAL A 108 -2.52 16.77 -16.51
CA VAL A 108 -1.67 17.51 -15.56
C VAL A 108 -0.22 17.04 -15.62
N ALA A 109 0.02 15.72 -15.66
CA ALA A 109 1.37 15.17 -15.80
C ALA A 109 2.06 15.62 -17.10
N GLN A 110 1.34 15.62 -18.22
CA GLN A 110 1.85 16.07 -19.52
C GLN A 110 2.11 17.58 -19.59
N ASP A 111 1.32 18.39 -18.89
CA ASP A 111 1.51 19.84 -18.78
C ASP A 111 2.76 20.18 -17.96
N MET A 112 3.09 19.37 -16.95
CA MET A 112 4.31 19.51 -16.16
C MET A 112 5.55 19.09 -16.95
N ASP A 113 5.51 17.91 -17.58
CA ASP A 113 6.56 17.42 -18.46
C ASP A 113 5.97 16.46 -19.51
N ARG A 114 6.11 16.82 -20.79
CA ARG A 114 5.60 16.02 -21.92
C ARG A 114 6.26 14.65 -22.03
N ASN A 115 7.45 14.47 -21.47
CA ASN A 115 8.17 13.21 -21.47
C ASN A 115 7.80 12.31 -20.29
N LEU A 116 6.98 12.81 -19.34
CA LEU A 116 6.53 12.03 -18.19
C LEU A 116 5.42 11.06 -18.59
N ALA A 117 5.84 9.85 -18.95
CA ALA A 117 4.91 8.78 -19.27
C ALA A 117 4.28 8.21 -17.99
N LEU A 118 2.96 8.32 -17.87
CA LEU A 118 2.20 7.58 -16.86
C LEU A 118 2.02 6.14 -17.31
N TYR A 119 2.67 5.24 -16.59
CA TYR A 119 2.52 3.80 -16.75
C TYR A 119 1.51 3.26 -15.76
N ASP A 120 0.85 2.18 -16.17
CA ASP A 120 0.05 1.33 -15.30
C ASP A 120 -1.07 2.01 -14.49
N VAL A 121 -1.81 2.90 -15.14
CA VAL A 121 -2.94 3.59 -14.51
C VAL A 121 -4.12 2.63 -14.38
N ARG A 122 -4.44 2.24 -13.14
CA ARG A 122 -5.49 1.28 -12.80
C ARG A 122 -6.21 1.69 -11.51
N SER A 123 -7.43 1.20 -11.33
CA SER A 123 -8.14 1.37 -10.06
C SER A 123 -7.63 0.38 -9.00
N GLN A 124 -7.81 0.72 -7.71
CA GLN A 124 -7.49 -0.19 -6.61
C GLN A 124 -8.32 -1.49 -6.67
N GLU A 125 -9.56 -1.41 -7.14
CA GLU A 125 -10.42 -2.57 -7.35
C GLU A 125 -9.86 -3.49 -8.45
N GLU A 126 -9.41 -2.91 -9.56
CA GLU A 126 -8.80 -3.66 -10.66
C GLU A 126 -7.51 -4.35 -10.22
N GLN A 127 -6.67 -3.68 -9.44
CA GLN A 127 -5.48 -4.28 -8.85
C GLN A 127 -5.82 -5.49 -7.96
N ILE A 128 -6.84 -5.38 -7.10
CA ILE A 128 -7.31 -6.49 -6.26
C ILE A 128 -7.84 -7.65 -7.11
N ASN A 129 -8.65 -7.35 -8.14
CA ASN A 129 -9.24 -8.35 -9.02
C ASN A 129 -8.18 -9.14 -9.78
N GLN A 130 -7.08 -8.50 -10.19
CA GLN A 130 -5.94 -9.16 -10.83
C GLN A 130 -5.23 -10.12 -9.88
N THR A 131 -5.07 -9.74 -8.60
CA THR A 131 -4.46 -10.62 -7.58
C THR A 131 -5.27 -11.88 -7.33
N LEU A 132 -6.60 -11.83 -7.48
CA LEU A 132 -7.54 -12.92 -7.16
C LEU A 132 -8.08 -13.68 -8.39
N PHE A 133 -7.54 -13.42 -9.58
CA PHE A 133 -8.08 -13.96 -10.82
C PHE A 133 -8.04 -15.49 -10.86
N GLN A 134 -6.92 -16.07 -10.45
CA GLN A 134 -6.68 -17.51 -10.53
C GLN A 134 -7.61 -18.29 -9.60
N GLU A 135 -7.85 -17.82 -8.38
CA GLU A 135 -8.76 -18.46 -7.43
C GLU A 135 -10.20 -18.44 -7.92
N ARG A 136 -10.64 -17.30 -8.48
CA ARG A 136 -12.00 -17.20 -9.04
C ARG A 136 -12.18 -18.14 -10.22
N LEU A 137 -11.16 -18.32 -11.06
CA LEU A 137 -11.19 -19.27 -12.16
C LEU A 137 -11.32 -20.71 -11.65
N PHE A 138 -10.49 -21.12 -10.68
CA PHE A 138 -10.58 -22.44 -10.05
C PHE A 138 -11.93 -22.67 -9.37
N ALA A 139 -12.42 -21.71 -8.58
CA ALA A 139 -13.71 -21.81 -7.92
C ALA A 139 -14.85 -22.00 -8.94
N ARG A 140 -14.84 -21.23 -10.03
CA ARG A 140 -15.85 -21.35 -11.11
C ARG A 140 -15.80 -22.71 -11.79
N LEU A 141 -14.62 -23.21 -12.13
CA LEU A 141 -14.46 -24.51 -12.78
C LEU A 141 -14.93 -25.64 -11.87
N THR A 142 -14.51 -25.63 -10.59
CA THR A 142 -14.94 -26.64 -9.61
C THR A 142 -16.44 -26.58 -9.35
N SER A 143 -17.03 -25.38 -9.21
CA SER A 143 -18.48 -25.22 -9.08
C SER A 143 -19.22 -25.72 -10.32
N PHE A 144 -18.70 -25.46 -11.51
CA PHE A 144 -19.30 -25.93 -12.77
C PHE A 144 -19.30 -27.46 -12.87
N PHE A 145 -18.14 -28.10 -12.66
CA PHE A 145 -18.04 -29.56 -12.69
C PHE A 145 -18.82 -30.22 -11.56
N GLY A 146 -18.81 -29.63 -10.36
CA GLY A 146 -19.60 -30.10 -9.23
C GLY A 146 -21.10 -30.03 -9.49
N ALA A 147 -21.59 -28.93 -10.07
CA ALA A 147 -22.99 -28.79 -10.46
C ALA A 147 -23.39 -29.80 -11.54
N LEU A 148 -22.53 -30.03 -12.53
CA LEU A 148 -22.76 -31.02 -13.59
C LEU A 148 -22.81 -32.44 -13.02
N ALA A 149 -21.89 -32.79 -12.12
CA ALA A 149 -21.88 -34.08 -11.43
C ALA A 149 -23.15 -34.27 -10.58
N ALA A 150 -23.59 -33.24 -9.86
CA ALA A 150 -24.82 -33.28 -9.07
C ALA A 150 -26.06 -33.50 -9.95
N LEU A 151 -26.16 -32.80 -11.10
CA LEU A 151 -27.26 -33.00 -12.04
C LEU A 151 -27.28 -34.43 -12.61
N LEU A 152 -26.11 -34.97 -12.99
CA LEU A 152 -26.02 -36.35 -13.48
C LEU A 152 -26.43 -37.36 -12.41
N ALA A 153 -26.05 -37.14 -11.15
CA ALA A 153 -26.44 -37.99 -10.03
C ALA A 153 -27.94 -37.93 -9.69
N CYS A 154 -28.66 -36.87 -10.06
CA CYS A 154 -30.11 -36.80 -9.91
C CYS A 154 -30.88 -37.50 -11.03
N VAL A 155 -30.27 -37.66 -12.20
CA VAL A 155 -30.90 -38.27 -13.38
C VAL A 155 -30.63 -39.78 -13.47
N GLY A 156 -29.46 -40.24 -13.03
CA GLY A 156 -29.09 -41.66 -12.95
C GLY A 156 -29.58 -42.31 -11.67
#